data_AF-A0A9E7IXW7-F1
#
_entry.id   AF-A0A9E7IXW7-F1
#
_cell.length_a   1.000
_cell.length_b   1.000
_cell.length_c   1.000
_cell.angle_alpha   90.00
_cell.angle_beta   90.00
_cell.angle_gamma   90.00
#
_symmetry.space_group_name_H-M   'P 1'
#
loop_
_entity.id
_entity.type
_entity.pdbx_description
1 polymer ?
#
loop_
_entity_poly.entity_id
_entity_poly.type
_entity_poly.pdbx_seq_one_letter_code
_entity_poly.pdbx_strand_id
1 'polypeptide(L)'
;MSDEVREVIGVEHLKTVLSTLTPEDIVKHAYKEWYPCQRTGHTILNLENGKIYGLGIELNQLPLVDTVYIELYSIDWEEDPIEVEELFSPQEYEEYLEFKDDEVCEYTPDIVSDFCQKKGIDENERKIGLLAYKFEKNEQSNYNQWESKILNKYYDVIMDDYNPFKQMDNDF
;
A
#
# COMPACT_ATOMS: atom_id res chain seq x y z
N MET A 1 -18.35 -32.81 -3.19
CA MET A 1 -17.48 -31.77 -2.62
C MET A 1 -18.44 -30.70 -2.18
N SER A 2 -18.48 -30.39 -0.88
CA SER A 2 -19.35 -29.33 -0.38
C SER A 2 -18.81 -28.03 -0.96
N ASP A 3 -19.57 -27.40 -1.85
CA ASP A 3 -19.34 -26.01 -2.23
C ASP A 3 -19.48 -25.20 -0.93
N GLU A 4 -18.34 -24.86 -0.31
CA GLU A 4 -18.32 -23.93 0.81
C GLU A 4 -18.72 -22.57 0.24
N VAL A 5 -20.01 -22.26 0.33
CA VAL A 5 -20.52 -20.91 0.09
C VAL A 5 -19.94 -20.04 1.19
N ARG A 6 -18.84 -19.35 0.91
CA ARG A 6 -18.23 -18.39 1.84
C ARG A 6 -19.14 -17.17 1.93
N GLU A 7 -19.63 -16.89 3.13
CA GLU A 7 -20.47 -15.72 3.38
C GLU A 7 -19.59 -14.45 3.39
N VAL A 8 -19.92 -13.49 2.52
CA VAL A 8 -19.20 -12.22 2.39
C VAL A 8 -20.08 -11.05 2.82
N ILE A 9 -19.46 -9.93 3.21
CA ILE A 9 -20.14 -8.69 3.58
C ILE A 9 -20.98 -8.15 2.42
N GLY A 10 -22.15 -7.60 2.72
CA GLY A 10 -22.98 -6.96 1.71
C GLY A 10 -22.39 -5.64 1.19
N VAL A 11 -22.83 -5.23 -0.01
CA VAL A 11 -22.38 -3.99 -0.69
C VAL A 11 -22.51 -2.73 0.18
N GLU A 12 -23.59 -2.60 0.94
CA GLU A 12 -23.80 -1.42 1.80
C GLU A 12 -22.83 -1.40 2.99
N HIS A 13 -22.45 -2.58 3.52
CA HIS A 13 -21.41 -2.68 4.53
C HIS A 13 -20.06 -2.30 3.92
N LEU A 14 -19.75 -2.79 2.71
CA LEU A 14 -18.53 -2.44 1.98
C LEU A 14 -18.39 -0.92 1.81
N LYS A 15 -19.43 -0.25 1.28
CA LYS A 15 -19.42 1.22 1.14
C LYS A 15 -19.24 1.93 2.47
N THR A 16 -19.87 1.44 3.53
CA THR A 16 -19.71 2.00 4.87
C THR A 16 -18.24 1.92 5.30
N VAL A 17 -17.59 0.77 5.13
CA VAL A 17 -16.16 0.60 5.42
C VAL A 17 -15.33 1.56 4.58
N LEU A 18 -15.52 1.60 3.26
CA LEU A 18 -14.75 2.48 2.36
C LEU A 18 -14.90 3.96 2.73
N SER A 19 -16.09 4.40 3.11
CA SER A 19 -16.36 5.80 3.47
C SER A 19 -15.68 6.25 4.77
N THR A 20 -15.23 5.30 5.60
CA THR A 20 -14.55 5.58 6.87
C THR A 20 -13.03 5.64 6.73
N LEU A 21 -12.48 5.24 5.58
CA LEU A 21 -11.04 5.14 5.39
C LEU A 21 -10.47 6.41 4.77
N THR A 22 -9.47 6.98 5.42
CA THR A 22 -8.64 8.03 4.81
C THR A 22 -7.56 7.43 3.91
N PRO A 23 -6.99 8.20 2.96
CA PRO A 23 -5.79 7.80 2.24
C PRO A 23 -4.66 7.31 3.15
N GLU A 24 -4.47 7.99 4.30
CA GLU A 24 -3.45 7.65 5.27
C GLU A 24 -3.73 6.31 5.96
N ASP A 25 -4.98 6.06 6.37
CA ASP A 25 -5.38 4.77 6.95
C ASP A 25 -5.09 3.62 5.99
N ILE A 26 -5.34 3.82 4.70
CA ILE A 26 -5.09 2.82 3.67
C ILE A 26 -3.59 2.61 3.49
N VAL A 27 -2.82 3.67 3.25
CA VAL A 27 -1.38 3.57 2.98
C VAL A 27 -0.61 2.97 4.16
N LYS A 28 -0.98 3.35 5.39
CA LYS A 28 -0.29 2.89 6.61
C LYS A 28 -0.31 1.37 6.78
N HIS A 29 -1.38 0.69 6.36
CA HIS A 29 -1.48 -0.76 6.42
C HIS A 29 -0.49 -1.43 5.45
N ALA A 30 -0.38 -0.93 4.21
CA ALA A 30 0.58 -1.40 3.23
C ALA A 30 2.02 -1.12 3.66
N TYR A 31 2.29 0.12 4.09
CA TYR A 31 3.64 0.56 4.47
C TYR A 31 4.22 -0.27 5.62
N LYS A 32 3.39 -0.66 6.60
CA LYS A 32 3.82 -1.52 7.71
C LYS A 32 4.29 -2.91 7.25
N GLU A 33 3.70 -3.43 6.18
CA GLU A 33 4.02 -4.75 5.63
C GLU A 33 4.96 -4.69 4.43
N TRP A 34 5.37 -3.49 4.01
CA TRP A 34 6.33 -3.31 2.95
C TRP A 34 7.77 -3.42 3.48
N TYR A 35 8.67 -3.93 2.66
CA TYR A 35 10.11 -3.87 2.93
C TYR A 35 10.87 -3.73 1.61
N PRO A 36 11.67 -2.66 1.42
CA PRO A 36 12.33 -2.39 0.15
C PRO A 36 13.22 -3.55 -0.29
N CYS A 37 13.19 -3.86 -1.58
CA CYS A 37 13.87 -4.96 -2.26
C CYS A 37 13.52 -6.38 -1.78
N GLN A 38 12.53 -6.56 -0.90
CA GLN A 38 12.22 -7.86 -0.29
C GLN A 38 10.74 -8.23 -0.34
N ARG A 39 9.86 -7.26 -0.07
CA ARG A 39 8.45 -7.54 0.20
C ARG A 39 7.57 -6.39 -0.27
N THR A 40 6.63 -6.68 -1.17
CA THR A 40 5.57 -5.73 -1.52
C THR A 40 4.62 -5.59 -0.34
N GLY A 41 4.14 -4.37 -0.09
CA GLY A 41 3.16 -4.10 0.96
C GLY A 41 1.80 -3.84 0.35
N HIS A 42 0.75 -4.51 0.82
CA HIS A 42 -0.60 -4.36 0.30
C HIS A 42 -1.56 -3.99 1.43
N THR A 43 -2.56 -3.18 1.10
CA THR A 43 -3.73 -2.97 1.95
C THR A 43 -4.92 -3.68 1.35
N ILE A 44 -5.49 -4.61 2.11
CA ILE A 44 -6.58 -5.45 1.67
C ILE A 44 -7.82 -5.27 2.56
N LEU A 45 -8.99 -5.39 1.96
CA LEU A 45 -10.27 -5.50 2.64
C LEU A 45 -10.72 -6.96 2.58
N ASN A 46 -10.76 -7.64 3.74
CA ASN A 46 -11.26 -9.01 3.82
C ASN A 46 -12.79 -9.01 3.71
N LEU A 47 -13.31 -9.74 2.72
CA LEU A 47 -14.75 -9.74 2.43
C LEU A 47 -15.57 -10.58 3.41
N GLU A 48 -14.97 -11.51 4.15
CA GLU A 48 -15.71 -12.35 5.11
C GLU A 48 -16.03 -11.58 6.39
N ASN A 49 -15.16 -10.65 6.80
CA ASN A 49 -15.31 -9.92 8.05
C ASN A 49 -15.37 -8.39 7.92
N GLY A 50 -15.16 -7.85 6.71
CA GLY A 50 -15.23 -6.42 6.42
C GLY A 50 -14.11 -5.58 7.03
N LYS A 51 -13.00 -6.20 7.45
CA LYS A 51 -11.87 -5.49 8.08
C LYS A 51 -10.74 -5.26 7.09
N ILE A 52 -9.98 -4.18 7.36
CA ILE A 52 -8.77 -3.82 6.63
C ILE A 52 -7.56 -4.49 7.28
N TYR A 53 -6.67 -5.02 6.46
CA TYR A 53 -5.41 -5.63 6.87
C TYR A 53 -4.27 -5.17 5.98
N GLY A 54 -3.05 -5.17 6.54
CA GLY A 54 -1.83 -5.18 5.75
C GLY A 54 -1.49 -6.61 5.34
N LEU A 55 -1.00 -6.79 4.12
CA LEU A 55 -0.49 -8.06 3.61
C LEU A 55 0.87 -7.81 2.94
N GLY A 56 1.91 -8.47 3.43
CA GLY A 56 3.22 -8.46 2.80
C GLY A 56 3.40 -9.68 1.91
N ILE A 57 3.85 -9.50 0.67
CA ILE A 57 4.13 -10.61 -0.26
C ILE A 57 5.62 -10.58 -0.62
N GLU A 58 6.34 -11.65 -0.28
CA GLU A 58 7.75 -11.77 -0.64
C GLU A 58 7.92 -12.06 -2.14
N LEU A 59 9.07 -11.68 -2.71
CA LEU A 59 9.49 -12.13 -4.03
C LEU A 59 9.39 -13.67 -4.11
N ASN A 60 8.52 -14.18 -4.99
CA ASN A 60 8.19 -15.59 -5.23
C ASN A 60 7.09 -16.22 -4.37
N GLN A 61 6.40 -15.46 -3.50
CA GLN A 61 5.20 -15.96 -2.84
C GLN A 61 3.94 -15.68 -3.69
N LEU A 62 3.04 -16.67 -3.75
CA LEU A 62 1.70 -16.46 -4.28
C LEU A 62 0.80 -15.86 -3.19
N PRO A 63 -0.15 -14.97 -3.56
CA PRO A 63 -1.10 -14.41 -2.61
C PRO A 63 -1.94 -15.49 -1.90
N LEU A 64 -2.47 -15.15 -0.72
CA LEU A 64 -3.21 -16.07 0.16
C LEU A 64 -4.42 -16.71 -0.56
N VAL A 65 -4.27 -17.97 -0.97
CA VAL A 65 -5.28 -18.73 -1.72
C VAL A 65 -6.58 -18.92 -0.93
N ASP A 66 -6.50 -18.91 0.40
CA ASP A 66 -7.62 -19.22 1.29
C ASP A 66 -8.39 -17.99 1.79
N THR A 67 -8.04 -16.76 1.39
CA THR A 67 -8.73 -15.56 1.88
C THR A 67 -9.43 -14.85 0.73
N VAL A 68 -10.71 -14.51 0.90
CA VAL A 68 -11.47 -13.68 -0.05
C VAL A 68 -11.28 -12.21 0.33
N TYR A 69 -10.61 -11.43 -0.52
CA TYR A 69 -10.33 -10.03 -0.24
C TYR A 69 -10.31 -9.15 -1.50
N ILE A 70 -10.35 -7.83 -1.29
CA ILE A 70 -10.10 -6.83 -2.33
C ILE A 70 -8.87 -6.02 -1.96
N GLU A 71 -7.97 -5.83 -2.92
CA GLU A 71 -6.84 -4.91 -2.76
C GLU A 71 -7.28 -3.44 -2.96
N LEU A 72 -6.97 -2.61 -1.96
CA LEU A 72 -7.22 -1.17 -1.94
C LEU A 72 -6.02 -0.35 -2.39
N TYR A 73 -4.80 -0.78 -2.04
CA TYR A 73 -3.55 -0.09 -2.33
C TYR A 73 -2.37 -1.06 -2.23
N SER A 74 -1.28 -0.76 -2.94
CA SER A 74 -0.04 -1.52 -2.89
C SER A 74 1.19 -0.62 -3.03
N ILE A 75 2.30 -1.07 -2.43
CA ILE A 75 3.64 -0.49 -2.54
C ILE A 75 4.54 -1.58 -3.12
N ASP A 76 5.15 -1.28 -4.26
CA ASP A 76 6.01 -2.21 -4.98
C ASP A 76 7.32 -2.48 -4.22
N TRP A 77 7.97 -3.60 -4.52
CA TRP A 77 9.17 -4.06 -3.82
C TRP A 77 10.46 -3.41 -4.34
N GLU A 78 10.46 -2.84 -5.55
CA GLU A 78 11.70 -2.51 -6.27
C GLU A 78 12.59 -1.49 -5.54
N GLU A 79 12.08 -0.31 -5.20
CA GLU A 79 12.85 0.77 -4.54
C GLU A 79 11.98 1.55 -3.55
N ASP A 80 12.59 2.46 -2.79
CA ASP A 80 11.87 3.33 -1.86
C ASP A 80 10.84 4.18 -2.65
N PRO A 81 9.55 4.14 -2.29
CA PRO A 81 8.51 4.79 -3.09
C PRO A 81 8.52 6.33 -2.97
N ILE A 82 9.41 6.89 -2.13
CA ILE A 82 9.61 8.32 -1.92
C ILE A 82 11.06 8.69 -2.21
N GLU A 83 11.25 9.60 -3.16
CA GLU A 83 12.57 10.19 -3.42
C GLU A 83 13.00 11.08 -2.25
N VAL A 84 14.31 11.13 -1.97
CA VAL A 84 14.86 11.94 -0.87
C VAL A 84 14.53 13.43 -1.05
N GLU A 85 14.50 13.91 -2.29
CA GLU A 85 14.10 15.26 -2.66
C GLU A 85 12.65 15.59 -2.29
N GLU A 86 11.76 14.59 -2.32
CA GLU A 86 10.35 14.76 -1.95
C GLU A 86 10.13 14.65 -0.44
N LEU A 87 11.02 13.94 0.26
CA LEU A 87 10.94 13.74 1.71
C LEU A 87 11.14 15.05 2.48
N PHE A 88 11.95 15.95 1.95
CA PHE A 88 12.35 17.17 2.63
C PHE A 88 11.74 18.41 1.98
N SER A 89 11.45 19.43 2.79
CA SER A 89 11.22 20.77 2.25
C SER A 89 12.49 21.28 1.57
N PRO A 90 12.41 22.30 0.67
CA PRO A 90 13.59 22.79 -0.05
C PRO A 90 14.75 23.20 0.87
N GLN A 91 14.47 23.78 2.04
CA GLN A 91 15.49 24.18 3.02
C GLN A 91 16.09 22.96 3.73
N GLU A 92 15.26 22.02 4.17
CA GLU A 92 15.73 20.77 4.80
C GLU A 92 16.57 19.94 3.81
N TYR A 93 16.24 19.98 2.52
CA TYR A 93 16.99 19.27 1.48
C TYR A 93 18.37 19.89 1.25
N GLU A 94 18.48 21.23 1.23
CA GLU A 94 19.78 21.91 1.17
C GLU A 94 20.66 21.56 2.39
N GLU A 95 20.08 21.58 3.59
CA GLU A 95 20.78 21.16 4.81
C GLU A 95 21.18 19.67 4.79
N TYR A 96 20.36 18.83 4.17
CA TYR A 96 20.68 17.41 3.96
C TYR A 96 21.85 17.23 2.99
N LEU A 97 21.92 18.01 1.91
CA LEU A 97 23.04 17.96 0.96
C LEU A 97 24.36 18.38 1.65
N GLU A 98 24.34 19.45 2.45
CA GLU A 98 25.51 19.85 3.24
C GLU A 98 25.92 18.77 4.23
N PHE A 99 24.95 18.16 4.94
CA PHE A 99 25.20 17.08 5.87
C PHE A 99 25.81 15.83 5.20
N LYS A 100 25.29 15.47 4.03
CA LYS A 100 25.77 14.34 3.22
C LYS A 100 27.18 14.56 2.70
N ASP A 101 27.53 15.78 2.30
CA ASP A 101 28.84 16.11 1.75
C ASP A 101 29.94 16.21 2.84
N ASP A 102 29.57 16.57 4.07
CA ASP A 102 30.48 16.65 5.21
C ASP A 102 30.83 15.27 5.81
N GLU A 103 29.96 14.26 5.67
CA GLU A 103 30.23 12.90 6.14
C GLU A 103 31.04 12.10 5.10
N VAL A 104 32.37 12.11 5.24
CA VAL A 104 33.28 11.18 4.53
C VAL A 104 33.15 9.78 5.12
N CYS A 105 32.00 9.14 4.97
CA CYS A 105 31.78 7.79 5.51
C CYS A 105 31.69 6.78 4.37
N GLU A 106 32.73 5.96 4.21
CA GLU A 106 32.76 4.81 3.29
C GLU A 106 31.73 3.70 3.66
N TYR A 107 30.95 3.87 4.74
CA TYR A 107 30.17 2.81 5.38
C TYR A 107 28.80 3.23 5.96
N THR A 108 28.27 4.44 5.73
CA THR A 108 26.93 4.82 6.21
C THR A 108 25.84 4.14 5.36
N PRO A 109 25.10 3.15 5.89
CA PRO A 109 24.13 2.39 5.10
C PRO A 109 22.84 3.18 4.83
N ASP A 110 22.55 4.23 5.61
CA ASP A 110 21.34 5.05 5.46
C ASP A 110 21.53 6.49 6.00
N ILE A 111 22.12 7.37 5.17
CA ILE A 111 22.39 8.78 5.50
C ILE A 111 21.09 9.58 5.72
N VAL A 112 19.98 9.16 5.11
CA VAL A 112 18.67 9.81 5.24
C VAL A 112 18.14 9.62 6.66
N SER A 113 18.13 8.38 7.15
CA SER A 113 17.73 8.07 8.52
C SER A 113 18.55 8.85 9.56
N ASP A 114 19.87 8.95 9.37
CA ASP A 114 20.76 9.67 10.30
C ASP A 114 20.44 11.18 10.33
N PHE A 115 20.21 11.78 9.16
CA PHE A 115 19.79 13.18 9.07
C PHE A 115 18.44 13.42 9.74
N CYS A 116 17.45 12.56 9.47
CA CYS A 116 16.13 12.61 10.07
C CYS A 116 16.23 12.55 11.61
N GLN A 117 17.02 11.61 12.14
CA GLN A 117 17.24 11.48 13.58
C GLN A 117 17.87 12.74 14.18
N LYS A 118 18.89 13.30 13.53
CA LYS A 118 19.59 14.51 13.99
C LYS A 118 18.69 15.75 14.00
N LYS A 119 17.75 15.84 13.05
CA LYS A 119 16.79 16.94 12.94
C LYS A 119 15.49 16.72 13.71
N GLY A 120 15.28 15.52 14.28
CA GLY A 120 14.05 15.16 14.99
C GLY A 120 12.85 15.00 14.05
N ILE A 121 13.10 14.56 12.81
CA ILE A 121 12.09 14.28 11.79
C ILE A 121 11.64 12.83 11.94
N ASP A 122 10.34 12.58 12.03
CA ASP A 122 9.77 11.23 11.91
C ASP A 122 9.69 10.86 10.42
N GLU A 123 10.69 10.13 9.95
CA GLU A 123 10.81 9.72 8.56
C GLU A 123 9.62 8.88 8.09
N ASN A 124 9.16 7.93 8.93
CA ASN A 124 8.09 7.01 8.56
C ASN A 124 6.76 7.74 8.47
N GLU A 125 6.46 8.61 9.43
CA GLU A 125 5.24 9.45 9.39
C GLU A 125 5.23 10.32 8.12
N ARG A 126 6.38 10.89 7.75
CA ARG A 126 6.50 11.74 6.56
C ARG A 126 6.37 10.95 5.26
N LYS A 127 7.00 9.78 5.16
CA LYS A 127 6.84 8.87 4.02
C LYS A 127 5.39 8.42 3.87
N ILE A 128 4.72 8.01 4.96
CA ILE A 128 3.30 7.65 4.95
C ILE A 128 2.44 8.83 4.48
N GLY A 129 2.69 10.04 4.99
CA GLY A 129 1.97 11.24 4.58
C GLY A 129 2.13 11.58 3.09
N LEU A 130 3.36 11.47 2.56
CA LEU A 130 3.63 11.70 1.13
C LEU A 130 2.98 10.64 0.24
N LEU A 131 3.03 9.37 0.63
CA LEU A 131 2.36 8.28 -0.06
C LEU A 131 0.84 8.45 -0.04
N ALA A 132 0.27 8.84 1.10
CA ALA A 132 -1.15 9.16 1.23
C ALA A 132 -1.56 10.31 0.31
N TYR A 133 -0.76 11.38 0.23
CA TYR A 133 -0.99 12.48 -0.69
C TYR A 133 -0.91 12.04 -2.16
N LYS A 134 0.09 11.24 -2.54
CA LYS A 134 0.21 10.68 -3.91
C LYS A 134 -0.99 9.80 -4.24
N PHE A 135 -1.40 8.93 -3.32
CA PHE A 135 -2.56 8.05 -3.49
C PHE A 135 -3.87 8.85 -3.62
N GLU A 136 -4.08 9.85 -2.76
CA GLU A 136 -5.22 10.75 -2.86
C GLU A 136 -5.27 11.45 -4.22
N LYS A 137 -4.15 12.00 -4.66
CA LYS A 137 -4.08 12.74 -5.93
C LYS A 137 -4.28 11.85 -7.15
N ASN A 138 -3.72 10.64 -7.16
CA ASN A 138 -3.66 9.79 -8.34
C ASN A 138 -4.85 8.83 -8.45
N GLU A 139 -5.33 8.29 -7.33
CA GLU A 139 -6.36 7.24 -7.32
C GLU A 139 -7.67 7.68 -6.68
N GLN A 140 -7.62 8.45 -5.58
CA GLN A 140 -8.80 8.90 -4.84
C GLN A 140 -9.25 10.33 -5.13
N SER A 141 -8.68 11.01 -6.13
CA SER A 141 -9.00 12.41 -6.43
C SER A 141 -10.47 12.61 -6.79
N ASN A 142 -11.12 11.55 -7.24
CA ASN A 142 -12.56 11.41 -7.28
C ASN A 142 -12.99 10.15 -6.50
N TYR A 143 -13.39 10.34 -5.24
CA TYR A 143 -13.85 9.26 -4.36
C TYR A 143 -14.91 8.37 -5.02
N ASN A 144 -15.89 8.93 -5.73
CA ASN A 144 -16.96 8.13 -6.35
C ASN A 144 -16.42 7.22 -7.45
N GLN A 145 -15.42 7.68 -8.22
CA GLN A 145 -14.77 6.85 -9.23
C GLN A 145 -13.92 5.75 -8.59
N TRP A 146 -13.18 6.08 -7.53
CA TRP A 146 -12.43 5.10 -6.76
C TRP A 146 -13.34 4.04 -6.13
N GLU A 147 -14.40 4.45 -5.42
CA GLU A 147 -15.40 3.55 -4.85
C GLU A 147 -16.01 2.65 -5.94
N SER A 148 -16.35 3.19 -7.11
CA SER A 148 -16.87 2.41 -8.24
C SER A 148 -15.87 1.35 -8.73
N LYS A 149 -14.57 1.68 -8.80
CA LYS A 149 -13.51 0.70 -9.14
C LYS A 149 -13.48 -0.44 -8.12
N ILE A 150 -13.55 -0.13 -6.83
CA ILE A 150 -13.55 -1.12 -5.75
C ILE A 150 -14.83 -1.98 -5.79
N LEU A 151 -15.99 -1.38 -6.04
CA LEU A 151 -17.25 -2.11 -6.20
C LEU A 151 -17.21 -3.08 -7.39
N ASN A 152 -16.60 -2.69 -8.51
CA ASN A 152 -16.41 -3.61 -9.63
C ASN A 152 -15.54 -4.80 -9.22
N LYS A 153 -14.41 -4.57 -8.54
CA LYS A 153 -13.58 -5.67 -7.99
C LYS A 153 -14.39 -6.57 -7.04
N TYR A 154 -15.25 -5.99 -6.21
CA TYR A 154 -16.15 -6.75 -5.33
C TYR A 154 -17.10 -7.65 -6.13
N TYR A 155 -17.73 -7.11 -7.17
CA TYR A 155 -18.63 -7.89 -8.02
C TYR A 155 -17.89 -9.00 -8.76
N ASP A 156 -16.68 -8.74 -9.26
CA ASP A 156 -15.86 -9.77 -9.90
C ASP A 156 -15.57 -10.92 -8.94
N VAL A 157 -15.18 -10.61 -7.69
CA VAL A 157 -14.86 -11.61 -6.66
C VAL A 157 -16.06 -12.47 -6.24
N ILE A 158 -17.28 -11.93 -6.24
CA ILE A 158 -18.48 -12.67 -5.84
C ILE A 158 -19.21 -13.35 -7.02
N MET A 159 -18.99 -12.88 -8.26
CA MET A 159 -19.62 -13.41 -9.47
C MET A 159 -18.79 -14.51 -10.14
N ASP A 160 -17.45 -14.42 -10.06
CA ASP A 160 -16.60 -15.56 -10.35
C ASP A 160 -16.61 -16.49 -9.13
N ASP A 161 -17.09 -17.73 -9.29
CA ASP A 161 -16.69 -18.83 -8.40
C ASP A 161 -15.16 -18.76 -8.25
N TYR A 162 -14.69 -18.30 -7.08
CA TYR A 162 -13.33 -17.86 -6.79
C TYR A 162 -12.28 -18.81 -7.41
N ASN A 163 -11.82 -18.50 -8.63
CA ASN A 163 -10.77 -19.24 -9.30
C ASN A 163 -9.55 -18.32 -9.42
N PRO A 164 -8.61 -18.37 -8.46
CA PRO A 164 -7.46 -17.47 -8.39
C PRO A 164 -6.47 -17.58 -9.58
N PHE A 165 -6.79 -18.39 -10.61
CA PHE A 165 -5.95 -18.62 -11.79
C PHE A 165 -6.59 -18.23 -13.13
N LYS A 166 -7.82 -17.68 -13.16
CA LYS A 166 -8.50 -17.40 -14.45
C LYS A 166 -7.89 -16.25 -15.27
N GLN A 167 -6.92 -15.51 -14.74
CA GLN A 167 -6.18 -14.48 -15.49
C GLN A 167 -4.94 -15.00 -16.25
N MET A 168 -4.63 -16.32 -16.24
CA MET A 168 -3.48 -16.85 -16.98
C MET A 168 -3.79 -17.42 -18.38
N ASP A 169 -5.06 -17.44 -18.83
CA ASP A 169 -5.45 -18.10 -20.09
C ASP A 169 -5.95 -17.14 -21.18
N ASN A 170 -5.46 -15.90 -21.25
CA ASN A 170 -5.67 -15.05 -22.43
C ASN A 170 -4.40 -14.24 -22.75
N ASP A 171 -3.38 -14.91 -23.23
CA ASP A 171 -2.43 -14.37 -24.20
C ASP A 171 -1.81 -15.54 -25.00
N PHE A 172 -2.48 -15.88 -26.11
CA PHE A 172 -1.95 -16.67 -27.23
C PHE A 172 -2.17 -15.91 -28.53
#